data_AF-A0A920M8I5-F1
#
_entry.id   AF-A0A920M8I5-F1
#
_cell.length_a   1.000
_cell.length_b   1.000
_cell.length_c   1.000
_cell.angle_alpha   90.00
_cell.angle_beta   90.00
_cell.angle_gamma   90.00
#
_symmetry.space_group_name_H-M   'P 1'
#
loop_
_entity.id
_entity.type
_entity.pdbx_description
1 polymer ?
#
loop_
_entity_poly.entity_id
_entity_poly.type
_entity_poly.pdbx_seq_one_letter_code
_entity_poly.pdbx_strand_id
1 'polypeptide(L)'
;MGDKFEQLRLSTALAHLIPSAELILRSHDDAEYLVGNHPSADFTLCEMRKLIASSACPSRPDFTKWIQEFEIRGAASDLGVGIYRSLQSKGMSRWFSTTLRPEVVYDSLEHADIDGICSIPVDATITPDALLGVTTVQISVEEDVSDDTLNELVLIGYSACLINEISSSLESRTVCGAPNHQTHSHRTQNS
;
A
#
# COMPACT_ATOMS: atom_id res chain seq x y z
N MET A 1 -9.87 -1.15 9.18
CA MET A 1 -9.15 -2.40 8.86
C MET A 1 -9.42 -2.68 7.40
N GLY A 2 -8.41 -2.48 6.56
CA GLY A 2 -8.51 -2.68 5.12
C GLY A 2 -8.78 -4.15 4.79
N ASP A 3 -9.24 -4.39 3.56
CA ASP A 3 -9.38 -5.72 3.01
C ASP A 3 -8.03 -6.46 3.06
N LYS A 4 -8.01 -7.72 3.49
CA LYS A 4 -6.80 -8.55 3.54
C LYS A 4 -6.11 -8.61 2.17
N PHE A 5 -6.89 -8.58 1.09
CA PHE A 5 -6.37 -8.52 -0.27
C PHE A 5 -5.65 -7.20 -0.57
N GLU A 6 -6.16 -6.08 -0.05
CA GLU A 6 -5.52 -4.77 -0.14
C GLU A 6 -4.20 -4.76 0.62
N GLN A 7 -4.18 -5.28 1.85
CA GLN A 7 -2.94 -5.39 2.62
C GLN A 7 -1.89 -6.26 1.90
N LEU A 8 -2.30 -7.37 1.28
CA LEU A 8 -1.40 -8.20 0.48
C LEU A 8 -0.82 -7.44 -0.72
N ARG A 9 -1.63 -6.61 -1.41
CA ARG A 9 -1.17 -5.72 -2.49
C ARG A 9 -0.10 -4.75 -1.98
N LEU A 10 -0.38 -4.06 -0.88
CA LEU A 10 0.53 -3.08 -0.29
C LEU A 10 1.85 -3.73 0.14
N SER A 11 1.79 -4.85 0.87
CA SER A 11 2.98 -5.55 1.33
C SER A 11 3.83 -6.11 0.18
N THR A 12 3.19 -6.61 -0.88
CA THR A 12 3.90 -7.11 -2.07
C THR A 12 4.61 -5.97 -2.81
N ALA A 13 3.98 -4.79 -2.92
CA ALA A 13 4.58 -3.62 -3.55
C ALA A 13 5.80 -3.11 -2.76
N LEU A 14 5.73 -3.12 -1.41
CA LEU A 14 6.86 -2.79 -0.54
C LEU A 14 8.01 -3.77 -0.71
N ALA A 15 7.75 -5.07 -0.56
CA ALA A 15 8.78 -6.11 -0.67
C ALA A 15 9.43 -6.11 -2.07
N HIS A 16 8.69 -5.75 -3.11
CA HIS A 16 9.21 -5.60 -4.47
C HIS A 16 10.22 -4.46 -4.65
N LEU A 17 10.12 -3.39 -3.85
CA LEU A 17 10.97 -2.20 -3.99
C LEU A 17 12.08 -2.12 -2.94
N ILE A 18 11.85 -2.61 -1.72
CA ILE A 18 12.87 -2.61 -0.68
C ILE A 18 13.94 -3.66 -1.05
N PRO A 19 15.22 -3.26 -1.22
CA PRO A 19 16.27 -4.19 -1.58
C PRO A 19 16.39 -5.34 -0.59
N SER A 20 16.44 -6.57 -1.11
CA SER A 20 16.54 -7.81 -0.32
C SER A 20 15.39 -8.04 0.68
N ALA A 21 14.26 -7.35 0.51
CA ALA A 21 13.04 -7.70 1.21
C ALA A 21 12.41 -8.95 0.60
N GLU A 22 11.73 -9.69 1.44
CA GLU A 22 11.06 -10.94 1.11
C GLU A 22 9.64 -10.89 1.67
N LEU A 23 8.72 -11.65 1.09
CA LEU A 23 7.38 -11.84 1.60
C LEU A 23 7.21 -13.31 1.97
N ILE A 24 6.94 -13.59 3.25
CA ILE A 24 6.54 -14.91 3.71
C ILE A 24 5.03 -15.01 3.62
N LEU A 25 4.54 -16.07 3.00
CA LEU A 25 3.12 -16.41 2.93
C LEU A 25 2.88 -17.67 3.75
N ARG A 26 1.81 -17.70 4.54
CA ARG A 26 1.34 -18.91 5.22
C ARG A 26 -0.02 -19.30 4.69
N SER A 27 -0.19 -20.57 4.33
CA SER A 27 -1.47 -21.13 3.87
C SER A 27 -2.36 -21.60 5.03
N HIS A 28 -3.59 -22.01 4.72
CA HIS A 28 -4.55 -22.55 5.71
C HIS A 28 -4.14 -23.88 6.36
N ASP A 29 -3.21 -24.60 5.76
CA ASP A 29 -2.60 -25.83 6.28
C ASP A 29 -1.22 -25.58 6.92
N ASP A 30 -0.94 -24.32 7.29
CA ASP A 30 0.32 -23.86 7.90
C ASP A 30 1.58 -24.08 7.05
N ALA A 31 1.44 -24.35 5.75
CA ALA A 31 2.58 -24.38 4.85
C ALA A 31 3.10 -22.95 4.62
N GLU A 32 4.42 -22.79 4.73
CA GLU A 32 5.10 -21.52 4.48
C GLU A 32 5.69 -21.49 3.08
N TYR A 33 5.51 -20.35 2.40
CA TYR A 33 6.05 -20.09 1.08
C TYR A 33 6.83 -18.79 1.10
N LEU A 34 8.01 -18.81 0.51
CA LEU A 34 8.92 -17.67 0.43
C LEU A 34 8.81 -17.01 -0.93
N VAL A 35 8.53 -15.70 -0.93
CA VAL A 35 8.51 -14.88 -2.14
C VAL A 35 9.68 -13.90 -2.11
N GLY A 36 10.60 -14.01 -3.07
CA GLY A 36 11.84 -13.23 -3.09
C GLY A 36 12.54 -13.29 -4.44
N ASN A 37 13.56 -12.45 -4.65
CA ASN A 37 14.30 -12.37 -5.92
C ASN A 37 15.54 -13.29 -5.96
N HIS A 38 15.60 -14.31 -5.11
CA HIS A 38 16.72 -15.25 -5.01
C HIS A 38 16.31 -16.68 -5.44
N PRO A 39 17.25 -17.53 -5.89
CA PRO A 39 16.92 -18.84 -6.47
C PRO A 39 16.25 -19.86 -5.53
N SER A 40 16.30 -19.62 -4.22
CA SER A 40 15.66 -20.49 -3.22
C SER A 40 14.25 -20.02 -2.81
N ALA A 41 13.72 -18.97 -3.41
CA ALA A 41 12.33 -18.57 -3.21
C ALA A 41 11.38 -19.49 -3.99
N ASP A 42 10.21 -19.75 -3.44
CA ASP A 42 9.14 -20.50 -4.12
C ASP A 42 8.55 -19.69 -5.29
N PHE A 43 8.50 -18.37 -5.13
CA PHE A 43 8.02 -17.42 -6.15
C PHE A 43 8.90 -16.17 -6.19
N THR A 44 9.00 -15.56 -7.36
CA THR A 44 9.54 -14.21 -7.47
C THR A 44 8.50 -13.17 -7.06
N LEU A 45 8.95 -11.99 -6.60
CA LEU A 45 8.06 -10.87 -6.30
C LEU A 45 7.27 -10.41 -7.53
N CYS A 46 7.87 -10.50 -8.73
CA CYS A 46 7.19 -10.24 -10.00
C CYS A 46 6.07 -11.24 -10.31
N GLU A 47 6.25 -12.53 -10.00
CA GLU A 47 5.20 -13.54 -10.15
C GLU A 47 4.07 -13.31 -9.15
N MET A 48 4.40 -12.98 -7.90
CA MET A 48 3.41 -12.67 -6.88
C MET A 48 2.57 -11.44 -7.27
N ARG A 49 3.20 -10.38 -7.79
CA ARG A 49 2.49 -9.20 -8.32
C ARG A 49 1.48 -9.58 -9.41
N LYS A 50 1.87 -10.45 -10.35
CA LYS A 50 0.99 -10.93 -11.43
C LYS A 50 -0.16 -11.79 -10.89
N LEU A 51 0.11 -12.66 -9.91
CA LEU A 51 -0.89 -13.51 -9.28
C LEU A 51 -1.97 -12.67 -8.58
N ILE A 52 -1.55 -11.67 -7.81
CA ILE A 52 -2.46 -10.72 -7.14
C ILE A 52 -3.27 -9.95 -8.17
N ALA A 53 -2.63 -9.35 -9.17
CA ALA A 53 -3.32 -8.57 -10.19
C ALA A 53 -4.34 -9.42 -10.97
N SER A 54 -4.02 -10.68 -11.28
CA SER A 54 -4.97 -11.59 -11.91
C SER A 54 -6.15 -11.93 -11.00
N SER A 55 -5.94 -11.99 -9.68
CA SER A 55 -6.98 -12.31 -8.69
C SER A 55 -7.92 -11.14 -8.40
N ALA A 56 -7.48 -9.91 -8.66
CA ALA A 56 -8.33 -8.72 -8.56
C ALA A 56 -9.40 -8.65 -9.67
N CYS A 57 -9.26 -9.45 -10.73
CA CYS A 57 -10.17 -9.44 -11.88
C CYS A 57 -11.41 -10.30 -11.61
N PRO A 58 -12.64 -9.74 -11.60
CA PRO A 58 -13.85 -10.50 -11.26
C PRO A 58 -14.16 -11.67 -12.21
N SER A 59 -13.64 -11.62 -13.45
CA SER A 59 -13.81 -12.66 -14.45
C SER A 59 -12.79 -13.80 -14.35
N ARG A 60 -11.90 -13.77 -13.34
CA ARG A 60 -10.87 -14.80 -13.12
C ARG A 60 -11.00 -15.41 -11.73
N PRO A 61 -10.52 -16.65 -11.53
CA PRO A 61 -10.41 -17.21 -10.19
C PRO A 61 -9.51 -16.33 -9.31
N ASP A 62 -9.90 -16.20 -8.06
CA ASP A 62 -9.07 -15.57 -7.04
C ASP A 62 -8.04 -16.60 -6.51
N PHE A 63 -6.79 -16.42 -6.94
CA PHE A 63 -5.66 -17.28 -6.59
C PHE A 63 -4.99 -16.86 -5.28
N THR A 64 -5.49 -15.85 -4.57
CA THR A 64 -4.92 -15.40 -3.28
C THR A 64 -5.64 -15.98 -2.07
N LYS A 65 -6.80 -16.64 -2.26
CA LYS A 65 -7.63 -17.18 -1.16
C LYS A 65 -6.94 -18.18 -0.26
N TRP A 66 -5.93 -18.89 -0.78
CA TRP A 66 -5.18 -19.88 -0.01
C TRP A 66 -4.23 -19.23 1.00
N ILE A 67 -3.89 -17.95 0.83
CA ILE A 67 -2.98 -17.21 1.71
C ILE A 67 -3.75 -16.84 2.98
N GLN A 68 -3.37 -17.43 4.11
CA GLN A 68 -3.94 -17.16 5.43
C GLN A 68 -3.24 -15.97 6.11
N GLU A 69 -1.93 -15.93 6.07
CA GLU A 69 -1.12 -14.87 6.68
C GLU A 69 0.02 -14.48 5.75
N PHE A 70 0.53 -13.26 5.92
CA PHE A 70 1.71 -12.81 5.20
C PHE A 70 2.49 -11.80 6.02
N GLU A 71 3.80 -11.76 5.83
CA GLU A 71 4.72 -10.89 6.54
C GLU A 71 5.90 -10.50 5.64
N ILE A 72 6.32 -9.24 5.69
CA ILE A 72 7.57 -8.82 5.03
C ILE A 72 8.76 -9.16 5.94
N ARG A 73 9.76 -9.85 5.42
CA ARG A 73 11.02 -10.22 6.09
C ARG A 73 12.24 -9.89 5.21
N GLY A 74 13.36 -10.55 5.51
CA GLY A 74 14.64 -10.35 4.83
C GLY A 74 15.33 -9.09 5.33
N ALA A 75 15.71 -8.21 4.42
CA ALA A 75 16.35 -6.94 4.73
C ALA A 75 15.37 -5.78 4.98
N ALA A 76 14.15 -6.09 5.40
CA ALA A 76 13.15 -5.11 5.80
C ALA A 76 12.72 -5.35 7.25
N SER A 77 12.50 -4.27 7.99
CA SER A 77 11.97 -4.30 9.35
C SER A 77 10.76 -3.39 9.42
N ASP A 78 9.63 -3.93 9.89
CA ASP A 78 8.45 -3.14 10.23
C ASP A 78 8.74 -2.30 11.49
N LEU A 79 8.39 -1.02 11.44
CA LEU A 79 8.47 -0.07 12.55
C LEU A 79 7.09 0.18 13.19
N GLY A 80 6.06 -0.51 12.70
CA GLY A 80 4.67 -0.32 13.06
C GLY A 80 3.89 0.41 11.98
N VAL A 81 2.57 0.24 12.01
CA VAL A 81 1.59 0.90 11.12
C VAL A 81 1.86 0.76 9.61
N GLY A 82 2.69 -0.22 9.20
CA GLY A 82 3.03 -0.44 7.80
C GLY A 82 4.17 0.45 7.27
N ILE A 83 4.98 1.03 8.17
CA ILE A 83 6.19 1.78 7.83
C ILE A 83 7.40 0.86 8.01
N TYR A 84 8.21 0.74 6.96
CA TYR A 84 9.35 -0.15 6.91
C TYR A 84 10.67 0.60 6.79
N ARG A 85 11.73 0.03 7.36
CA ARG A 85 13.12 0.42 7.06
C ARG A 85 13.86 -0.71 6.36
N SER A 86 14.84 -0.36 5.54
CA SER A 86 15.81 -1.32 5.03
C SER A 86 16.91 -1.58 6.07
N LEU A 87 17.33 -2.84 6.22
CA LEU A 87 18.42 -3.27 7.10
C LEU A 87 19.80 -3.26 6.40
N GLN A 88 19.83 -3.17 5.06
CA GLN A 88 21.06 -3.25 4.26
C GLN A 88 21.54 -1.89 3.75
N SER A 89 20.65 -0.91 3.66
CA SER A 89 20.98 0.43 3.22
C SER A 89 21.66 1.19 4.37
N LYS A 90 22.86 1.73 4.12
CA LYS A 90 23.48 2.75 4.99
C LYS A 90 22.67 4.07 5.01
N GLY A 91 21.78 4.26 4.04
CA GLY A 91 20.94 5.43 3.93
C GLY A 91 19.79 5.42 4.95
N MET A 92 19.53 6.60 5.50
CA MET A 92 18.41 6.88 6.38
C MET A 92 17.14 6.99 5.55
N SER A 93 16.46 5.86 5.33
CA SER A 93 15.19 5.84 4.59
C SER A 93 14.08 5.04 5.28
N ARG A 94 12.84 5.42 5.00
CA ARG A 94 11.61 4.77 5.43
C ARG A 94 10.67 4.60 4.25
N TRP A 95 9.91 3.53 4.27
CA TRP A 95 9.06 3.10 3.19
C TRP A 95 7.64 2.86 3.68
N PHE A 96 6.65 3.29 2.90
CA PHE A 96 5.27 2.89 3.09
C PHE A 96 4.57 2.79 1.73
N SER A 97 3.42 2.13 1.69
CA SER A 97 2.60 2.06 0.48
C SER A 97 1.17 2.52 0.76
N THR A 98 0.54 3.04 -0.27
CA THR A 98 -0.84 3.54 -0.28
C THR A 98 -1.54 3.14 -1.57
N THR A 99 -2.87 3.09 -1.54
CA THR A 99 -3.73 2.89 -2.70
C THR A 99 -3.98 4.17 -3.50
N LEU A 100 -3.50 5.32 -3.01
CA LEU A 100 -3.60 6.60 -3.73
C LEU A 100 -2.82 6.58 -5.04
N ARG A 101 -3.34 7.34 -6.01
CA ARG A 101 -2.62 7.64 -7.25
C ARG A 101 -1.38 8.51 -6.96
N PRO A 102 -0.30 8.38 -7.73
CA PRO A 102 0.96 9.07 -7.46
C PRO A 102 0.82 10.60 -7.42
N GLU A 103 -0.11 11.18 -8.20
CA GLU A 103 -0.35 12.64 -8.18
C GLU A 103 -0.96 13.09 -6.84
N VAL A 104 -1.87 12.29 -6.29
CA VAL A 104 -2.49 12.58 -4.98
C VAL A 104 -1.47 12.40 -3.86
N VAL A 105 -0.58 11.40 -3.97
CA VAL A 105 0.53 11.23 -3.02
C VAL A 105 1.47 12.43 -3.08
N TYR A 106 1.85 12.88 -4.27
CA TYR A 106 2.69 14.07 -4.44
C TYR A 106 2.05 15.29 -3.77
N ASP A 107 0.79 15.57 -4.09
CA ASP A 107 0.05 16.69 -3.48
C ASP A 107 -0.03 16.54 -1.95
N SER A 108 -0.21 15.32 -1.43
CA SER A 108 -0.26 15.05 0.01
C SER A 108 1.06 15.37 0.71
N LEU A 109 2.19 15.02 0.08
CA LEU A 109 3.52 15.24 0.63
C LEU A 109 3.95 16.71 0.51
N GLU A 110 3.63 17.36 -0.61
CA GLU A 110 3.95 18.79 -0.83
C GLU A 110 3.24 19.71 0.19
N HIS A 111 2.03 19.34 0.61
CA HIS A 111 1.25 20.10 1.60
C HIS A 111 1.40 19.55 3.03
N ALA A 112 2.29 18.58 3.25
CA ALA A 112 2.54 18.06 4.57
C ALA A 112 3.29 19.09 5.42
N ASP A 113 2.79 19.37 6.62
CA ASP A 113 3.43 20.31 7.53
C ASP A 113 4.66 19.67 8.19
N ILE A 114 5.82 19.84 7.55
CA ILE A 114 7.12 19.38 8.04
C ILE A 114 8.01 20.54 8.53
N ASP A 115 7.48 21.76 8.49
CA ASP A 115 8.22 22.97 8.85
C ASP A 115 8.62 22.92 10.34
N GLY A 116 9.91 23.17 10.59
CA GLY A 116 10.47 23.16 11.96
C GLY A 116 10.80 21.77 12.52
N ILE A 117 10.56 20.69 11.77
CA ILE A 117 10.93 19.31 12.17
C ILE A 117 12.35 18.98 11.70
N CYS A 118 12.66 19.30 10.45
CA CYS A 118 13.98 19.08 9.87
C CYS A 118 14.46 20.34 9.15
N SER A 119 15.69 20.75 9.40
CA SER A 119 16.33 21.88 8.71
C SER A 119 17.06 21.47 7.42
N ILE A 120 17.14 20.17 7.16
CA ILE A 120 17.85 19.56 6.03
C ILE A 120 16.81 19.11 5.01
N PRO A 121 17.10 19.19 3.69
CA PRO A 121 16.20 18.69 2.66
C PRO A 121 15.76 17.25 2.91
N VAL A 122 14.48 17.00 2.73
CA VAL A 122 13.87 15.67 2.83
C VAL A 122 13.50 15.23 1.41
N ASP A 123 14.05 14.11 0.98
CA ASP A 123 13.73 13.53 -0.31
C ASP A 123 12.58 12.55 -0.19
N ALA A 124 11.62 12.64 -1.11
CA ALA A 124 10.54 11.67 -1.26
C ALA A 124 10.55 11.07 -2.67
N THR A 125 10.78 9.76 -2.77
CA THR A 125 10.66 9.04 -4.03
C THR A 125 9.31 8.34 -4.10
N ILE A 126 8.48 8.72 -5.07
CA ILE A 126 7.15 8.16 -5.30
C ILE A 126 7.23 7.16 -6.46
N THR A 127 6.98 5.88 -6.16
CA THR A 127 7.07 4.79 -7.15
C THR A 127 5.70 4.13 -7.32
N PRO A 128 4.99 4.40 -8.43
CA PRO A 128 3.72 3.74 -8.72
C PRO A 128 3.94 2.31 -9.23
N ASP A 129 3.16 1.37 -8.69
CA ASP A 129 2.96 0.03 -9.23
C ASP A 129 1.59 -0.06 -9.91
N ALA A 130 1.56 0.24 -11.21
CA ALA A 130 0.32 0.22 -11.99
C ALA A 130 -0.32 -1.18 -12.08
N LEU A 131 0.46 -2.25 -11.94
CA LEU A 131 -0.06 -3.62 -11.97
C LEU A 131 -0.85 -3.93 -10.70
N LEU A 132 -0.35 -3.47 -9.56
CA LEU A 132 -1.01 -3.63 -8.27
C LEU A 132 -1.96 -2.49 -7.93
N GLY A 133 -1.96 -1.37 -8.66
CA GLY A 133 -2.72 -0.17 -8.31
C GLY A 133 -2.34 0.36 -6.93
N VAL A 134 -1.05 0.39 -6.63
CA VAL A 134 -0.45 0.82 -5.37
C VAL A 134 0.64 1.83 -5.67
N THR A 135 0.81 2.82 -4.81
CA THR A 135 1.96 3.73 -4.83
C THR A 135 2.81 3.50 -3.60
N THR A 136 4.10 3.26 -3.80
CA THR A 136 5.07 3.14 -2.71
C THR A 136 5.87 4.42 -2.59
N VAL A 137 6.07 4.89 -1.38
CA VAL A 137 6.82 6.10 -1.06
C VAL A 137 8.06 5.69 -0.26
N GLN A 138 9.21 6.19 -0.69
CA GLN A 138 10.44 6.22 0.10
C GLN A 138 10.67 7.65 0.58
N ILE A 139 10.77 7.85 1.89
CA ILE A 139 11.25 9.10 2.47
C ILE A 139 12.69 8.87 2.92
N SER A 140 13.60 9.74 2.49
CA SER A 140 15.02 9.67 2.82
C SER A 140 15.58 11.03 3.18
N VAL A 141 16.62 11.00 4.01
CA VAL A 141 17.34 12.19 4.49
C VAL A 141 18.84 11.91 4.46
N GLU A 142 19.64 12.98 4.56
CA GLU A 142 21.10 12.87 4.71
C GLU A 142 21.50 12.17 6.04
N GLU A 143 22.75 11.69 6.11
CA GLU A 143 23.22 10.78 7.19
C GLU A 143 23.29 11.41 8.59
N ASP A 144 23.13 12.74 8.72
CA ASP A 144 23.22 13.49 9.97
C ASP A 144 21.85 13.70 10.68
N VAL A 145 20.75 13.29 10.04
CA VAL A 145 19.41 13.32 10.65
C VAL A 145 19.21 12.12 11.58
N SER A 146 18.60 12.37 12.74
CA SER A 146 18.31 11.30 13.71
C SER A 146 17.21 10.35 13.22
N ASP A 147 17.28 9.09 13.66
CA ASP A 147 16.25 8.08 13.37
C ASP A 147 14.84 8.53 13.83
N ASP A 148 14.75 9.22 14.98
CA ASP A 148 13.48 9.71 15.52
C ASP A 148 12.88 10.82 14.65
N THR A 149 13.71 11.78 14.20
CA THR A 149 13.29 12.83 13.26
C THR A 149 12.80 12.22 11.94
N LEU A 150 13.53 11.25 11.39
CA LEU A 150 13.10 10.56 10.18
C LEU A 150 11.79 9.78 10.39
N ASN A 151 11.61 9.13 11.54
CA ASN A 151 10.38 8.44 11.89
C ASN A 151 9.19 9.41 11.99
N GLU A 152 9.40 10.61 12.52
CA GLU A 152 8.38 11.66 12.57
C GLU A 152 8.02 12.18 11.17
N LEU A 153 9.02 12.48 10.34
CA LEU A 153 8.82 12.91 8.94
C LEU A 153 8.00 11.88 8.13
N VAL A 154 8.37 10.59 8.22
CA VAL A 154 7.62 9.55 7.50
C VAL A 154 6.21 9.39 8.06
N LEU A 155 6.02 9.53 9.37
CA LEU A 155 4.69 9.41 9.98
C LEU A 155 3.77 10.54 9.51
N ILE A 156 4.29 11.76 9.35
CA ILE A 156 3.54 12.89 8.82
C ILE A 156 3.12 12.64 7.37
N GLY A 157 4.07 12.25 6.51
CA GLY A 157 3.78 11.93 5.11
C GLY A 157 2.80 10.77 4.95
N TYR A 158 2.97 9.70 5.74
CA TYR A 158 2.05 8.57 5.81
C TYR A 158 0.66 9.01 6.26
N SER A 159 0.56 9.84 7.31
CA SER A 159 -0.71 10.32 7.84
C SER A 159 -1.45 11.20 6.84
N ALA A 160 -0.75 12.06 6.11
CA ALA A 160 -1.34 12.87 5.04
C ALA A 160 -1.98 11.99 3.96
N CYS A 161 -1.29 10.93 3.53
CA CYS A 161 -1.84 9.96 2.59
C CYS A 161 -3.05 9.22 3.18
N LEU A 162 -2.96 8.75 4.42
CA LEU A 162 -4.04 8.02 5.08
C LEU A 162 -5.31 8.86 5.22
N ILE A 163 -5.20 10.15 5.54
CA ILE A 163 -6.33 11.08 5.60
C ILE A 163 -7.03 11.17 4.24
N ASN A 164 -6.27 11.24 3.16
CA ASN A 164 -6.81 11.30 1.81
C ASN A 164 -7.49 9.98 1.38
N GLU A 165 -6.94 8.82 1.76
CA GLU A 165 -7.58 7.52 1.54
C GLU A 165 -8.92 7.42 2.28
N ILE A 166 -8.95 7.81 3.55
CA ILE A 166 -10.17 7.79 4.36
C ILE A 166 -11.22 8.73 3.76
N SER A 167 -10.82 9.96 3.41
CA SER A 167 -11.73 10.97 2.82
C SER A 167 -12.32 10.47 1.50
N SER A 168 -11.49 9.93 0.61
CA SER A 168 -11.95 9.34 -0.67
C SER A 168 -12.88 8.13 -0.47
N SER A 169 -12.63 7.30 0.55
CA SER A 169 -13.49 6.16 0.89
C SER A 169 -14.87 6.60 1.41
N LEU A 170 -14.93 7.69 2.17
CA LEU A 170 -16.19 8.24 2.68
C LEU A 170 -17.03 8.88 1.54
N GLU A 171 -16.39 9.60 0.63
CA GLU A 171 -17.03 10.19 -0.53
C GLU A 171 -17.58 9.13 -1.49
N SER A 172 -16.81 8.07 -1.78
CA SER A 172 -17.28 6.99 -2.65
C SER A 172 -18.46 6.19 -2.07
N ARG A 173 -18.55 6.06 -0.73
CA ARG A 173 -19.69 5.42 -0.06
C ARG A 173 -20.97 6.25 -0.10
N THR A 174 -20.86 7.58 -0.17
CA THR A 174 -22.04 8.46 -0.23
C THR A 174 -22.68 8.49 -1.63
N VAL A 175 -21.93 8.17 -2.69
CA VAL A 175 -22.44 8.15 -4.08
C VAL A 175 -23.31 6.92 -4.38
N CYS A 176 -23.11 5.78 -3.71
CA CYS A 176 -23.91 4.56 -3.92
C CYS A 176 -25.26 4.52 -3.15
N GLY A 177 -25.67 5.62 -2.51
CA GLY A 177 -26.75 5.65 -1.52
C GLY A 177 -28.09 6.28 -1.93
N ALA A 178 -28.35 6.54 -3.22
CA ALA A 178 -29.66 7.06 -3.66
C ALA A 178 -30.39 6.08 -4.59
N PRO A 179 -31.26 5.19 -4.07
CA PRO A 179 -32.25 4.53 -4.91
C PRO A 179 -33.22 5.61 -5.43
N ASN A 180 -33.20 5.80 -6.74
CA ASN A 180 -34.10 6.71 -7.45
C ASN A 180 -35.54 6.14 -7.38
N HIS A 181 -36.22 6.37 -6.26
CA HIS A 181 -37.65 6.08 -6.12
C HIS A 181 -38.45 7.15 -6.87
N GLN A 182 -38.43 7.12 -8.20
CA GLN A 182 -39.55 7.65 -8.97
C GLN A 182 -40.62 6.57 -9.07
N THR A 183 -41.62 6.77 -8.23
CA THR A 183 -42.80 5.95 -8.04
C THR A 183 -43.60 5.87 -9.35
N HIS A 184 -43.85 4.65 -9.82
CA HIS A 184 -44.93 4.36 -10.75
C HIS A 184 -46.25 4.88 -10.18
N SER A 185 -46.83 5.90 -10.81
CA SER A 185 -48.25 6.21 -10.67
C SER A 185 -48.99 5.58 -11.84
N HIS A 186 -49.71 4.51 -11.55
CA HIS A 186 -50.75 3.97 -12.42
C HIS A 186 -51.76 5.06 -12.77
N ARG A 187 -52.03 5.24 -14.06
CA ARG A 187 -53.36 5.66 -14.51
C ARG A 187 -53.79 4.84 -15.71
N THR A 188 -54.38 3.70 -15.40
CA THR A 188 -55.37 3.03 -16.25
C THR A 188 -56.59 3.95 -16.37
N GLN A 189 -56.97 4.32 -17.59
CA GLN A 189 -58.34 4.69 -17.92
C GLN A 189 -58.69 3.98 -19.23
N ASN A 190 -59.51 2.94 -19.10
CA ASN A 190 -60.35 2.42 -20.18
C ASN A 190 -61.69 3.15 -20.09
N SER A 191 -62.10 3.82 -21.17
CA SER A 191 -63.44 3.81 -21.78
C SER A 191 -63.38 4.63 -23.06
#